data_AF-A0A920RWV0-F1
#
_entry.id   AF-A0A920RWV0-F1
#
_cell.length_a   1.000
_cell.length_b   1.000
_cell.length_c   1.000
_cell.angle_alpha   90.00
_cell.angle_beta   90.00
_cell.angle_gamma   90.00
#
_symmetry.space_group_name_H-M   'P 1'
#
loop_
_entity.id
_entity.type
_entity.pdbx_description
1 polymer ?
#
loop_
_entity_poly.entity_id
_entity_poly.type
_entity_poly.pdbx_seq_one_letter_code
_entity_poly.pdbx_strand_id
1 'polypeptide(L)'
;MTQADQSIKLDTSYLDADAILNAAKVSQSEAIHPGYGFLSENAKFASSVEQSGLVWIGPSANVISQMGDKLKAKDIAENAGLPTLPIALKKSDIDSIGFPLLIKAAAGGGGKGMR
;
A
#
# COMPACT_ATOMS: atom_id res chain seq x y z
N MET A 1 29.52 -10.22 3.18
CA MET A 1 29.38 -8.89 3.80
C MET A 1 27.93 -8.76 4.24
N THR A 2 27.68 -8.59 5.53
CA THR A 2 26.36 -8.19 6.02
C THR A 2 26.17 -6.72 5.70
N GLN A 3 25.09 -6.36 5.00
CA GLN A 3 24.82 -4.99 4.56
C GLN A 3 24.20 -4.10 5.65
N ALA A 4 23.74 -4.70 6.76
CA ALA A 4 23.18 -4.01 7.91
C ALA A 4 24.14 -4.09 9.11
N ASP A 5 24.18 -3.02 9.91
CA ASP A 5 25.00 -2.94 11.13
C ASP A 5 24.48 -3.87 12.24
N GLN A 6 23.16 -4.08 12.27
CA GLN A 6 22.49 -4.99 13.20
C GLN A 6 21.38 -5.75 12.47
N SER A 7 21.12 -6.99 12.90
CA SER A 7 19.97 -7.79 12.46
C SER A 7 19.21 -8.34 13.66
N ILE A 8 17.87 -8.26 13.62
CA ILE A 8 16.98 -8.85 14.63
C ILE A 8 16.13 -9.92 13.94
N LYS A 9 16.07 -11.12 14.52
CA LYS A 9 15.20 -12.19 14.04
C LYS A 9 13.77 -11.92 14.50
N LEU A 10 12.82 -12.01 13.56
CA LEU A 10 11.40 -12.05 13.88
C LEU A 10 10.98 -13.53 14.04
N ASP A 11 10.26 -13.86 15.10
CA ASP A 11 9.74 -15.22 15.31
C ASP A 11 8.52 -15.53 14.43
N THR A 12 7.94 -14.50 13.81
CA THR A 12 6.78 -14.59 12.92
C THR A 12 7.17 -14.32 11.46
N SER A 13 6.65 -13.26 10.84
CA SER A 13 6.88 -12.94 9.43
C SER A 13 6.92 -11.42 9.19
N TYR A 14 7.33 -11.00 7.99
CA TYR A 14 7.30 -9.59 7.58
C TYR A 14 5.88 -8.99 7.40
N LEU A 15 4.83 -9.78 7.64
CA LEU A 15 3.45 -9.29 7.69
C LEU A 15 2.98 -8.97 9.12
N ASP A 16 3.82 -9.23 10.12
CA ASP A 16 3.52 -8.97 11.52
C ASP A 16 4.04 -7.59 11.93
N ALA A 17 3.12 -6.62 11.94
CA ALA A 17 3.40 -5.24 12.31
C ALA A 17 3.95 -5.10 13.73
N ASP A 18 3.40 -5.85 14.69
CA ASP A 18 3.77 -5.72 16.10
C ASP A 18 5.17 -6.28 16.34
N ALA A 19 5.52 -7.41 15.70
CA ALA A 19 6.87 -7.96 15.75
C ALA A 19 7.91 -6.97 15.18
N ILE A 20 7.59 -6.30 14.07
CA ILE A 20 8.48 -5.30 13.45
C ILE A 20 8.66 -4.08 14.36
N LEU A 21 7.57 -3.55 14.95
CA LEU A 21 7.63 -2.42 15.87
C LEU A 21 8.43 -2.75 17.13
N ASN A 22 8.29 -3.97 17.66
CA ASN A 22 9.09 -4.43 18.80
C ASN A 22 10.57 -4.55 18.43
N ALA A 23 10.90 -5.06 17.24
CA ALA A 23 12.28 -5.10 16.76
C ALA A 23 12.88 -3.68 16.67
N ALA A 24 12.14 -2.71 16.11
CA ALA A 24 12.58 -1.32 16.02
C ALA A 24 12.88 -0.69 17.39
N LYS A 25 12.07 -1.02 18.42
CA LYS A 25 12.33 -0.58 19.80
C LYS A 25 13.61 -1.20 20.36
N VAL A 26 13.83 -2.50 20.15
CA VAL A 26 15.03 -3.22 20.62
C VAL A 26 16.30 -2.71 19.95
N SER A 27 16.25 -2.39 18.64
CA SER A 27 17.38 -1.79 17.91
C SER A 27 17.52 -0.28 18.11
N GLN A 28 16.62 0.35 18.90
CA GLN A 28 16.58 1.81 19.07
C GLN A 28 16.53 2.56 17.74
N SER A 29 15.87 1.98 16.74
CA SER A 29 15.72 2.59 15.43
C SER A 29 14.76 3.78 15.52
N GLU A 30 15.03 4.81 14.74
CA GLU A 30 14.24 6.05 14.73
C GLU A 30 13.23 6.08 13.58
N ALA A 31 13.38 5.20 12.60
CA ALA A 31 12.58 5.17 11.38
C ALA A 31 12.35 3.75 10.87
N ILE A 32 11.28 3.55 10.08
CA ILE A 32 11.00 2.33 9.35
C ILE A 32 10.80 2.66 7.88
N HIS A 33 11.62 2.03 7.02
CA HIS A 33 11.43 2.03 5.58
C HIS A 33 10.82 0.68 5.16
N PRO A 34 9.59 0.65 4.60
CA PRO A 34 8.91 -0.61 4.33
C PRO A 34 9.34 -1.28 3.01
N GLY A 35 10.04 -0.56 2.14
CA GLY A 35 10.40 -1.05 0.81
C GLY A 35 9.16 -1.22 -0.06
N TYR A 36 9.00 -2.39 -0.66
CA TYR A 36 7.85 -2.77 -1.50
C TYR A 36 7.30 -4.14 -1.11
N GLY A 37 6.04 -4.40 -1.42
CA GLY A 37 5.33 -5.59 -0.95
C GLY A 37 5.12 -5.58 0.58
N PHE A 38 4.78 -6.74 1.16
CA PHE A 38 4.52 -6.89 2.59
C PHE A 38 3.59 -5.81 3.17
N LEU A 39 4.10 -4.94 4.04
CA LEU A 39 3.33 -3.88 4.70
C LEU A 39 3.55 -2.48 4.09
N SER A 40 4.25 -2.37 2.95
CA SER A 40 4.56 -1.08 2.30
C SER A 40 3.33 -0.25 1.89
N GLU A 41 2.23 -0.91 1.53
CA GLU A 41 0.97 -0.28 1.18
C GLU A 41 -0.09 -0.46 2.29
N ASN A 42 0.33 -0.79 3.51
CA ASN A 42 -0.58 -0.99 4.64
C ASN A 42 -0.74 0.31 5.44
N ALA A 43 -1.85 1.01 5.22
CA ALA A 43 -2.16 2.27 5.90
C ALA A 43 -2.19 2.14 7.44
N LYS A 44 -2.68 1.01 7.96
CA LYS A 44 -2.71 0.77 9.41
C LYS A 44 -1.30 0.65 9.96
N PHE A 45 -0.40 -0.05 9.27
CA PHE A 45 0.98 -0.17 9.70
C PHE A 45 1.71 1.18 9.71
N ALA A 46 1.60 1.96 8.63
CA ALA A 46 2.17 3.32 8.58
C ALA A 46 1.72 4.17 9.78
N SER A 47 0.42 4.16 10.09
CA SER A 47 -0.13 4.86 11.25
C SER A 47 0.41 4.32 12.57
N SER A 48 0.60 3.00 12.71
CA SER A 48 1.16 2.40 13.93
C SER A 48 2.65 2.72 14.13
N VAL A 49 3.42 2.88 13.05
CA VAL A 49 4.81 3.37 13.09
C VAL A 49 4.85 4.78 13.65
N GLU A 50 4.07 5.69 13.06
CA GLU A 50 4.01 7.10 13.50
C GLU A 50 3.52 7.23 14.95
N GLN A 51 2.49 6.47 15.35
CA GLN A 51 1.98 6.45 16.73
C GLN A 51 2.98 5.89 17.74
N SER A 52 3.94 5.08 17.28
CA SER A 52 5.03 4.55 18.12
C SER A 52 6.19 5.54 18.28
N GLY A 53 6.07 6.76 17.73
CA GLY A 53 7.12 7.79 17.75
C GLY A 53 8.23 7.57 16.73
N LEU A 54 8.05 6.63 15.80
CA LEU A 54 9.01 6.34 14.73
C LEU A 54 8.66 7.12 13.47
N VAL A 55 9.67 7.45 12.67
CA VAL A 55 9.47 8.05 11.34
C VAL A 55 9.06 6.96 10.34
N TRP A 56 7.89 7.12 9.74
CA TRP A 56 7.50 6.33 8.57
C TRP A 56 8.15 6.89 7.29
N ILE A 57 8.99 6.10 6.63
CA ILE A 57 9.61 6.51 5.36
C ILE A 57 8.71 6.07 4.21
N GLY A 58 7.72 6.90 3.91
CA GLY A 58 6.74 6.69 2.85
C GLY A 58 5.63 7.75 2.85
N PRO A 59 4.60 7.59 2.00
CA PRO A 59 3.43 8.44 2.06
C PRO A 59 2.65 8.22 3.36
N SER A 60 1.92 9.25 3.81
CA SER A 60 1.10 9.16 5.03
C SER A 60 0.06 8.04 4.95
N ALA A 61 -0.37 7.53 6.12
CA ALA A 61 -1.43 6.51 6.20
C ALA A 61 -2.70 6.90 5.44
N ASN A 62 -3.10 8.17 5.48
CA ASN A 62 -4.24 8.67 4.72
C ASN A 62 -4.02 8.56 3.20
N VAL A 63 -2.84 8.96 2.70
CA VAL A 63 -2.51 8.83 1.27
C VAL A 63 -2.49 7.37 0.86
N ILE A 64 -1.89 6.47 1.66
CA ILE A 64 -1.89 5.03 1.39
C ILE A 64 -3.33 4.51 1.28
N SER A 65 -4.21 4.87 2.22
CA SER A 65 -5.60 4.44 2.20
C SER A 65 -6.37 4.97 0.99
N GLN A 66 -6.13 6.23 0.60
CA GLN A 66 -6.79 6.84 -0.54
C GLN A 66 -6.35 6.23 -1.87
N MET A 67 -5.05 5.94 -2.01
CA MET A 67 -4.47 5.44 -3.25
C MET A 67 -4.55 3.92 -3.39
N GLY A 68 -4.73 3.18 -2.30
CA GLY A 68 -4.90 1.73 -2.31
C GLY A 68 -6.25 1.24 -2.86
N ASP A 69 -7.27 2.11 -2.87
CA ASP A 69 -8.55 1.85 -3.54
C ASP A 69 -8.53 2.46 -4.94
N LYS A 70 -8.59 1.61 -5.97
CA LYS A 70 -8.50 2.05 -7.37
C LYS A 70 -9.62 2.99 -7.81
N LEU A 71 -10.82 2.85 -7.23
CA LEU A 71 -11.94 3.75 -7.56
C LEU A 71 -11.69 5.12 -6.94
N LYS A 72 -11.37 5.15 -5.65
CA LYS A 72 -11.06 6.39 -4.94
C LYS A 72 -9.83 7.11 -5.53
N ALA A 73 -8.79 6.36 -5.88
CA ALA A 73 -7.60 6.91 -6.53
C ALA A 73 -7.93 7.53 -7.90
N LYS A 74 -8.83 6.89 -8.67
CA LYS A 74 -9.30 7.43 -9.95
C LYS A 74 -10.12 8.70 -9.75
N ASP A 75 -11.05 8.73 -8.79
CA ASP A 75 -11.83 9.92 -8.47
C ASP A 75 -10.92 11.10 -8.07
N ILE A 76 -9.87 10.84 -7.27
CA ILE A 76 -8.87 11.85 -6.91
C ILE A 76 -8.12 12.36 -8.15
N ALA A 77 -7.70 11.46 -9.04
CA ALA A 77 -7.00 11.82 -10.27
C ALA A 77 -7.88 12.66 -11.21
N GLU A 78 -9.14 12.29 -11.41
CA GLU A 78 -10.10 13.04 -12.23
C GLU A 78 -10.37 14.43 -11.64
N ASN A 79 -10.59 14.53 -10.32
CA ASN A 79 -10.77 15.81 -9.64
C ASN A 79 -9.53 16.71 -9.70
N ALA A 80 -8.34 16.12 -9.84
CA ALA A 80 -7.10 16.84 -10.08
C ALA A 80 -6.88 17.22 -11.56
N GLY A 81 -7.84 16.93 -12.45
CA GLY A 81 -7.77 17.22 -13.88
C GLY A 81 -6.85 16.28 -14.66
N LEU A 82 -6.49 15.12 -14.09
CA LEU A 82 -5.64 14.14 -14.76
C LEU A 82 -6.47 13.25 -15.70
N PRO A 83 -5.95 12.92 -16.89
CA PRO A 83 -6.62 11.97 -17.77
C PRO A 83 -6.62 10.56 -17.14
N THR A 84 -7.76 9.89 -17.20
CA THR A 84 -7.91 8.52 -16.70
C THR A 84 -8.62 7.64 -17.73
N LEU A 85 -8.44 6.33 -17.64
CA LEU A 85 -9.14 5.37 -18.51
C LEU A 85 -10.60 5.21 -18.08
N PRO A 86 -11.55 5.04 -19.02
CA PRO A 86 -12.94 4.76 -18.67
C PRO A 86 -13.05 3.42 -17.92
N ILE A 87 -14.03 3.32 -17.01
CA ILE A 87 -14.30 2.11 -16.24
C ILE A 87 -15.76 1.71 -16.39
N ALA A 88 -16.02 0.40 -16.39
CA ALA A 88 -17.37 -0.13 -16.28
C ALA A 88 -17.61 -0.56 -14.83
N LEU A 89 -18.56 0.08 -14.16
CA LEU A 89 -19.04 -0.32 -12.83
C LEU A 89 -20.34 -1.14 -12.94
N LYS A 90 -21.06 -0.99 -14.04
CA LYS A 90 -22.27 -1.71 -14.39
C LYS A 90 -22.13 -2.34 -15.77
N LYS A 91 -22.92 -3.37 -16.04
CA LYS A 91 -22.93 -4.07 -17.34
C LYS A 91 -23.30 -3.13 -18.50
N SER A 92 -24.16 -2.14 -18.24
CA SER A 92 -24.55 -1.12 -19.22
C SER A 92 -23.40 -0.26 -19.72
N ASP A 93 -22.34 -0.11 -18.92
CA ASP A 93 -21.20 0.75 -19.26
C ASP A 93 -20.30 0.07 -20.30
N ILE A 94 -20.35 -1.27 -20.38
CA ILE A 94 -19.49 -2.09 -21.24
C ILE A 94 -19.65 -1.74 -22.71
N ASP A 95 -20.90 -1.53 -23.16
CA ASP A 95 -21.18 -1.25 -24.58
C ASP A 95 -20.55 0.07 -25.04
N SER A 96 -20.39 1.03 -24.12
CA SER A 96 -19.74 2.32 -24.41
C SER A 96 -18.21 2.24 -24.44
N ILE A 97 -17.61 1.29 -23.71
CA ILE A 97 -16.15 1.12 -23.60
C ILE A 97 -15.64 0.16 -24.69
N GLY A 98 -16.40 -0.90 -24.98
CA GLY A 98 -16.03 -1.94 -25.92
C GLY A 98 -15.04 -2.97 -25.35
N PHE A 99 -14.91 -4.10 -26.05
CA PHE A 99 -13.96 -5.17 -25.73
C PHE A 99 -12.62 -4.97 -26.47
N PRO A 100 -11.50 -5.50 -25.96
CA PRO A 100 -11.36 -6.28 -24.73
C PRO A 100 -11.36 -5.44 -23.45
N LEU A 101 -11.86 -6.01 -22.35
CA LEU A 101 -11.85 -5.38 -21.03
C LEU A 101 -10.82 -6.05 -20.11
N LEU A 102 -10.27 -5.27 -19.17
CA LEU A 102 -9.41 -5.75 -18.10
C LEU A 102 -10.15 -5.67 -16.77
N ILE A 103 -10.47 -6.81 -16.18
CA ILE A 103 -11.11 -6.90 -14.87
C ILE A 103 -10.03 -6.74 -13.81
N LYS A 104 -10.20 -5.78 -12.90
CA LYS A 104 -9.27 -5.54 -11.78
C LYS A 104 -10.05 -5.51 -10.46
N ALA A 105 -9.57 -6.23 -9.45
CA ALA A 105 -10.06 -6.05 -8.08
C ALA A 105 -9.75 -4.62 -7.59
N ALA A 106 -10.74 -3.98 -6.95
CA ALA A 106 -10.62 -2.61 -6.44
C ALA A 106 -9.50 -2.45 -5.41
N ALA A 107 -9.35 -3.41 -4.49
CA ALA A 107 -8.34 -3.43 -3.42
C ALA A 107 -7.19 -4.43 -3.66
N GLY A 108 -6.86 -4.75 -4.92
CA GLY A 108 -5.82 -5.72 -5.26
C GLY A 108 -4.45 -5.07 -5.57
N GLY A 109 -3.38 -5.60 -4.99
CA GLY A 109 -1.98 -5.20 -5.25
C GLY A 109 -1.13 -6.31 -5.90
N GLY A 110 0.05 -5.94 -6.43
CA GLY A 110 1.05 -6.90 -6.94
C GLY A 110 0.60 -7.74 -8.14
N GLY A 111 -0.33 -7.24 -8.96
CA GLY A 111 -0.85 -7.95 -10.14
C GLY A 111 -1.85 -9.08 -9.85
N LYS A 112 -2.21 -9.30 -8.58
CA LYS A 112 -3.26 -10.26 -8.20
C LYS A 112 -4.65 -9.66 -8.41
N GLY A 113 -5.59 -10.51 -8.86
CA GLY A 113 -6.97 -10.08 -9.12
C GLY A 113 -7.14 -9.30 -10.43
N MET A 114 -6.30 -9.59 -11.44
CA MET A 114 -6.48 -9.10 -12.82
C MET A 114 -6.84 -10.24 -13.77
N ARG A 115 -7.82 -10.01 -14.65
CA ARG A 115 -8.25 -10.95 -15.70
C ARG A 115 -8.55 -10.21 -16.99
#